data_AF-A0A2W4HWY1-F1
#
_entry.id   AF-A0A2W4HWY1-F1
#
_cell.length_a   1.000
_cell.length_b   1.000
_cell.length_c   1.000
_cell.angle_alpha   90.00
_cell.angle_beta   90.00
_cell.angle_gamma   90.00
#
_symmetry.space_group_name_H-M   'P 1'
#
loop_
_entity.id
_entity.type
_entity.pdbx_description
1 polymer ?
#
loop_
_entity_poly.entity_id
_entity_poly.type
_entity_poly.pdbx_seq_one_letter_code
_entity_poly.pdbx_strand_id
1 'polypeptide(L)'
;MKKSTNIRKNKGQAMVEFALCIPCLLLFVVAIIYFGKLFLTKQIVVMAAQEGARVASRIPNLDNGANRDYVRGFAVSGEAINIDSPIYRAMAAGHLLTGANGESGDLPPGSTVEILPWDDPSSALPPGIISVRIKYPFSFLSSPNSSSEFGNSFDVYTGSDGSPISFANQLLTEQAAASQEVF
;
A
#
# COMPACT_ATOMS: atom_id res chain seq x y z
N MET A 1 66.14 -27.27 24.10
CA MET A 1 64.98 -27.84 23.38
C MET A 1 64.01 -26.73 23.03
N LYS A 2 63.81 -26.40 21.74
CA LYS A 2 62.96 -25.29 21.29
C LYS A 2 61.63 -25.87 20.80
N LYS A 3 60.56 -25.65 21.58
CA LYS A 3 59.22 -26.20 21.31
C LYS A 3 58.56 -25.33 20.22
N SER A 4 58.41 -25.86 19.01
CA SER A 4 57.70 -25.19 17.92
C SER A 4 56.19 -25.22 18.19
N THR A 5 55.61 -24.06 18.51
CA THR A 5 54.16 -23.89 18.65
C THR A 5 53.53 -23.80 17.27
N ASN A 6 52.78 -24.85 16.93
CA ASN A 6 52.08 -24.97 15.66
C ASN A 6 50.87 -24.04 15.66
N ILE A 7 51.02 -22.83 15.10
CA ILE A 7 49.91 -21.88 14.91
C ILE A 7 49.03 -22.43 13.79
N ARG A 8 47.94 -23.10 14.15
CA ARG A 8 46.90 -23.54 13.20
C ARG A 8 46.35 -22.29 12.50
N LYS A 9 46.62 -22.15 11.21
CA LYS A 9 46.13 -21.03 10.42
C LYS A 9 44.66 -21.27 10.12
N ASN A 10 43.76 -20.49 10.73
CA ASN A 10 42.32 -20.43 10.43
C ASN A 10 42.06 -19.79 9.05
N LYS A 11 42.71 -20.28 7.99
CA LYS A 11 42.48 -19.82 6.62
C LYS A 11 41.13 -20.36 6.17
N GLY A 12 40.13 -19.49 6.13
CA GLY A 12 38.78 -19.81 5.65
C GLY A 12 37.65 -19.51 6.65
N GLN A 13 37.95 -19.32 7.94
CA GLN A 13 36.93 -18.98 8.94
C GLN A 13 36.21 -17.67 8.58
N ALA A 14 36.95 -16.62 8.22
CA ALA A 14 36.39 -15.34 7.79
C ALA A 14 35.54 -15.46 6.51
N MET A 15 35.85 -16.42 5.62
CA MET A 15 35.06 -16.66 4.41
C MET A 15 33.71 -17.28 4.75
N VAL A 16 33.67 -18.19 5.73
CA VAL A 16 32.43 -18.82 6.20
C VAL A 16 31.57 -17.84 7.00
N GLU A 17 32.16 -17.06 7.89
CA GLU A 17 31.45 -16.01 8.64
C GLU A 17 30.80 -15.00 7.69
N PHE A 18 31.55 -14.54 6.68
CA PHE A 18 31.02 -13.63 5.67
C PHE A 18 29.91 -14.26 4.80
N ALA A 19 30.09 -15.53 4.42
CA ALA A 19 29.09 -16.27 3.64
C ALA A 19 27.75 -16.44 4.40
N LEU A 20 27.78 -16.49 5.74
CA LEU A 20 26.57 -16.55 6.58
C LEU A 20 25.97 -15.16 6.85
N CYS A 21 26.78 -14.11 6.91
CA CYS A 21 26.30 -12.74 7.11
C CYS A 21 25.58 -12.17 5.88
N ILE A 22 26.07 -12.43 4.66
CA ILE A 22 25.46 -11.92 3.43
C ILE A 22 23.96 -12.24 3.30
N PRO A 23 23.50 -13.51 3.43
CA PRO A 23 22.08 -13.82 3.27
C PRO A 23 21.22 -13.16 4.35
N CYS A 24 21.72 -13.04 5.59
CA CYS A 24 21.03 -12.31 6.65
C CYS A 24 20.92 -10.82 6.32
N LEU A 25 22.01 -10.21 5.85
CA LEU A 25 22.04 -8.80 5.48
C LEU A 25 21.11 -8.51 4.30
N LEU A 26 21.08 -9.38 3.30
CA LEU A 26 20.19 -9.25 2.15
C LEU A 26 18.72 -9.33 2.56
N LEU A 27 18.38 -10.24 3.48
CA LEU A 27 17.03 -10.32 4.05
C LEU A 27 16.62 -9.01 4.72
N PHE A 28 17.50 -8.41 5.53
CA PHE A 28 17.22 -7.12 6.16
C PHE A 28 17.04 -5.99 5.15
N VAL A 29 17.90 -5.91 4.13
CA VAL A 29 17.78 -4.88 3.08
C VAL A 29 16.44 -5.00 2.36
N VAL A 30 16.06 -6.22 1.96
CA VAL A 30 14.77 -6.48 1.31
C VAL A 30 13.61 -6.07 2.22
N ALA A 31 13.64 -6.46 3.50
CA ALA A 31 12.60 -6.09 4.47
C ALA A 31 12.44 -4.57 4.61
N ILE A 32 13.56 -3.83 4.69
CA ILE A 32 13.55 -2.37 4.81
C ILE A 32 12.96 -1.72 3.54
N ILE A 33 13.31 -2.21 2.35
CA ILE A 33 12.79 -1.68 1.10
C ILE A 33 11.27 -1.85 1.02
N TYR A 34 10.76 -3.06 1.31
CA TYR A 34 9.32 -3.31 1.29
C TYR A 34 8.56 -2.53 2.35
N PHE A 35 9.12 -2.42 3.55
CA PHE A 35 8.55 -1.58 4.61
C PHE A 35 8.49 -0.11 4.18
N GLY A 36 9.55 0.41 3.56
CA GLY A 36 9.60 1.79 3.05
C GLY A 36 8.53 2.07 2.00
N LYS A 37 8.32 1.14 1.05
CA LYS A 37 7.24 1.24 0.06
C LYS A 37 5.86 1.30 0.72
N LEU A 38 5.60 0.39 1.65
CA LEU A 38 4.32 0.34 2.37
C LEU A 38 4.08 1.65 3.15
N PHE A 39 5.10 2.13 3.87
CA PHE A 39 5.01 3.36 4.62
C PHE A 39 4.72 4.58 3.74
N LEU A 40 5.36 4.66 2.57
CA LEU A 40 5.11 5.71 1.59
C LEU A 40 3.65 5.70 1.10
N THR A 41 3.14 4.52 0.71
CA THR A 41 1.74 4.37 0.29
C THR A 41 0.78 4.84 1.38
N LYS A 42 1.02 4.44 2.64
CA LYS A 42 0.17 4.86 3.77
C LYS A 42 0.15 6.37 3.93
N GLN A 43 1.32 7.01 3.85
CA GLN A 43 1.43 8.46 3.97
C GLN A 43 0.65 9.17 2.87
N ILE A 44 0.75 8.70 1.62
CA ILE A 44 0.02 9.28 0.48
C ILE A 44 -1.49 9.13 0.66
N VAL A 45 -1.96 7.93 1.00
CA VAL A 45 -3.40 7.65 1.16
C VAL A 45 -4.01 8.50 2.28
N VAL A 46 -3.29 8.68 3.40
CA VAL A 46 -3.71 9.57 4.49
C VAL A 46 -3.74 11.03 4.04
N MET A 47 -2.71 11.50 3.34
CA MET A 47 -2.68 12.87 2.82
C MET A 47 -3.82 13.12 1.82
N ALA A 48 -4.10 12.16 0.93
CA ALA A 48 -5.21 12.23 -0.02
C ALA A 48 -6.56 12.31 0.70
N ALA A 49 -6.75 11.50 1.75
CA ALA A 49 -7.97 11.54 2.56
C ALA A 49 -8.15 12.91 3.25
N GLN A 50 -7.07 13.46 3.83
CA GLN A 50 -7.09 14.77 4.49
C GLN A 50 -7.42 15.90 3.52
N GLU A 51 -6.78 15.91 2.35
CA GLU A 51 -7.03 16.93 1.34
C GLU A 51 -8.46 16.81 0.77
N GLY A 52 -8.94 15.58 0.59
CA GLY A 52 -10.33 15.29 0.26
C GLY A 52 -11.31 15.85 1.28
N ALA A 53 -11.07 15.61 2.58
CA ALA A 53 -11.91 16.13 3.66
C ALA A 53 -11.90 17.67 3.71
N ARG A 54 -10.73 18.29 3.47
CA ARG A 54 -10.57 19.75 3.40
C ARG A 54 -11.40 20.36 2.28
N VAL A 55 -11.37 19.76 1.09
CA VAL A 55 -12.15 20.25 -0.05
C VAL A 55 -13.63 19.94 0.12
N ALA A 56 -13.98 18.75 0.61
CA ALA A 56 -15.37 18.37 0.88
C ALA A 56 -16.05 19.35 1.86
N SER A 57 -15.38 19.75 2.94
CA SER A 57 -15.94 20.69 3.93
C SER A 57 -16.33 22.05 3.36
N ARG A 58 -15.82 22.42 2.17
CA ARG A 58 -16.06 23.72 1.53
C ARG A 58 -17.09 23.66 0.41
N ILE A 59 -17.45 22.45 -0.03
CA ILE A 59 -18.37 22.26 -1.16
C ILE A 59 -19.79 22.12 -0.62
N PRO A 60 -20.70 23.01 -1.04
CA PRO A 60 -22.10 22.89 -0.66
C PRO A 60 -22.74 21.69 -1.38
N ASN A 61 -23.78 21.12 -0.78
CA ASN A 61 -24.65 20.11 -1.40
C ASN A 61 -23.90 18.86 -1.90
N LEU A 62 -23.18 18.20 -0.99
CA LEU A 62 -22.53 16.90 -1.23
C LEU A 62 -23.52 15.73 -1.30
N ASP A 63 -24.81 15.98 -1.11
CA ASP A 63 -25.90 15.05 -1.44
C ASP A 63 -25.97 14.78 -2.95
N ASN A 64 -25.57 15.74 -3.78
CA ASN A 64 -25.42 15.54 -5.22
C ASN A 64 -24.19 14.67 -5.55
N GLY A 65 -24.41 13.57 -6.28
CA GLY A 65 -23.33 12.67 -6.73
C GLY A 65 -22.23 13.36 -7.53
N ALA A 66 -22.58 14.34 -8.38
CA ALA A 66 -21.60 15.07 -9.19
C ALA A 66 -20.62 15.91 -8.34
N ASN A 67 -21.11 16.50 -7.24
CA ASN A 67 -20.27 17.25 -6.30
C ASN A 67 -19.34 16.31 -5.54
N ARG A 68 -19.81 15.10 -5.18
CA ARG A 68 -18.94 14.07 -4.61
C ARG A 68 -17.87 13.66 -5.60
N ASP A 69 -18.24 13.34 -6.84
CA ASP A 69 -17.31 12.97 -7.93
C ASP A 69 -16.25 14.04 -8.18
N TYR A 70 -16.61 15.32 -8.06
CA TYR A 70 -15.65 16.43 -8.14
C TYR A 70 -14.59 16.38 -7.04
N VAL A 71 -14.95 15.98 -5.81
CA VAL A 71 -14.01 15.86 -4.68
C VAL A 71 -13.14 14.61 -4.80
N ARG A 72 -13.76 13.44 -5.02
CA ARG A 72 -13.04 12.16 -5.06
C ARG A 72 -12.26 11.95 -6.35
N GLY A 73 -12.76 12.43 -7.48
CA GLY A 73 -12.18 12.19 -8.81
C GLY A 73 -12.26 10.76 -9.30
N PHE A 74 -12.83 9.85 -8.50
CA PHE A 74 -13.04 8.45 -8.83
C PHE A 74 -14.51 8.09 -8.63
N ALA A 75 -15.00 7.04 -9.27
CA ALA A 75 -16.19 6.34 -8.81
C ALA A 75 -15.90 5.74 -7.42
N VAL A 76 -16.94 5.37 -6.67
CA VAL A 76 -16.77 4.67 -5.38
C VAL A 76 -15.91 3.41 -5.54
N SER A 77 -16.00 2.74 -6.69
CA SER A 77 -15.26 1.53 -7.05
C SER A 77 -13.87 1.76 -7.67
N GLY A 78 -13.43 3.02 -7.79
CA GLY A 78 -12.06 3.36 -8.20
C GLY A 78 -11.84 3.79 -9.65
N GLU A 79 -12.86 3.77 -10.52
CA GLU A 79 -12.77 4.27 -11.90
C GLU A 79 -12.51 5.78 -11.93
N ALA A 80 -11.56 6.28 -12.73
CA ALA A 80 -11.27 7.69 -12.83
C ALA A 80 -12.41 8.46 -13.52
N ILE A 81 -12.94 9.49 -12.83
CA ILE A 81 -14.01 10.37 -13.34
C ILE A 81 -13.47 11.78 -13.59
N ASN A 82 -12.69 12.32 -12.66
CA ASN A 82 -12.18 13.68 -12.72
C ASN A 82 -10.71 13.73 -12.25
N ILE A 83 -9.82 13.94 -13.22
CA ILE A 83 -8.37 13.99 -12.99
C ILE A 83 -7.90 15.26 -12.25
N ASP A 84 -8.73 16.31 -12.22
CA ASP A 84 -8.43 17.56 -11.53
C ASP A 84 -8.77 17.51 -10.04
N SER A 85 -9.36 16.41 -9.56
CA SER A 85 -9.75 16.29 -8.16
C SER A 85 -8.53 16.28 -7.23
N PRO A 86 -8.67 16.81 -6.00
CA PRO A 86 -7.58 16.79 -5.02
C PRO A 86 -7.10 15.37 -4.70
N ILE A 87 -8.04 14.43 -4.55
CA ILE A 87 -7.73 13.04 -4.22
C ILE A 87 -7.03 12.35 -5.40
N TYR A 88 -7.51 12.56 -6.63
CA TYR A 88 -6.88 12.02 -7.83
C TYR A 88 -5.43 12.51 -7.95
N ARG A 89 -5.21 13.82 -7.83
CA ARG A 89 -3.87 14.40 -7.95
C ARG A 89 -2.92 13.93 -6.84
N ALA A 90 -3.42 13.75 -5.62
CA ALA A 90 -2.63 13.21 -4.52
C ALA A 90 -2.21 11.74 -4.79
N MET A 91 -3.13 10.92 -5.28
CA MET A 91 -2.86 9.51 -5.60
C MET A 91 -1.95 9.36 -6.82
N ALA A 92 -2.15 10.19 -7.86
CA ALA A 92 -1.30 10.27 -9.04
C ALA A 92 0.13 10.70 -8.70
N ALA A 93 0.30 11.75 -7.90
CA ALA A 93 1.62 12.19 -7.42
C ALA A 93 2.33 11.13 -6.58
N GLY A 94 1.56 10.25 -5.94
CA GLY A 94 2.05 9.10 -5.19
C GLY A 94 2.31 7.83 -6.01
N HIS A 95 2.08 7.86 -7.33
CA HIS A 95 2.22 6.72 -8.24
C HIS A 95 1.33 5.53 -7.85
N LEU A 96 0.11 5.80 -7.39
CA LEU A 96 -0.82 4.80 -6.86
C LEU A 96 -1.95 4.43 -7.84
N LEU A 97 -1.86 4.83 -9.10
CA LEU A 97 -2.88 4.54 -10.11
C LEU A 97 -2.49 3.35 -11.01
N THR A 98 -3.42 2.88 -11.85
CA THR A 98 -3.24 1.70 -12.71
C THR A 98 -2.50 1.98 -14.02
N GLY A 99 -2.43 3.24 -14.45
CA GLY A 99 -1.81 3.66 -15.70
C GLY A 99 -0.28 3.64 -15.67
N ALA A 100 0.33 4.17 -16.74
CA ALA A 100 1.77 4.18 -16.90
C ALA A 100 2.47 4.83 -15.68
N ASN A 101 3.46 4.14 -15.13
CA ASN A 101 4.22 4.54 -13.94
C ASN A 101 3.38 4.83 -12.67
N GLY A 102 2.08 4.52 -12.69
CA GLY A 102 1.14 4.83 -11.61
C GLY A 102 0.65 6.28 -11.55
N GLU A 103 0.91 7.08 -12.59
CA GLU A 103 0.62 8.53 -12.61
C GLU A 103 -0.78 8.88 -13.13
N SER A 104 -1.47 7.94 -13.77
CA SER A 104 -2.78 8.16 -14.39
C SER A 104 -3.63 6.89 -14.38
N GLY A 105 -4.87 6.97 -14.84
CA GLY A 105 -5.80 5.83 -14.84
C GLY A 105 -6.57 5.69 -13.53
N ASP A 106 -7.08 4.48 -13.30
CA ASP A 106 -7.98 4.14 -12.21
C ASP A 106 -7.22 3.78 -10.94
N LEU A 107 -7.95 3.67 -9.83
CA LEU A 107 -7.40 3.02 -8.65
C LEU A 107 -7.33 1.51 -8.85
N PRO A 108 -6.41 0.81 -8.15
CA PRO A 108 -6.28 -0.63 -8.27
C PRO A 108 -7.57 -1.37 -7.87
N PRO A 109 -7.82 -2.58 -8.41
CA PRO A 109 -8.97 -3.39 -8.03
C PRO A 109 -9.06 -3.65 -6.52
N GLY A 110 -10.22 -3.40 -5.92
CA GLY A 110 -10.46 -3.54 -4.48
C GLY A 110 -10.21 -2.26 -3.66
N SER A 111 -9.84 -1.17 -4.32
CA SER A 111 -9.84 0.16 -3.71
C SER A 111 -11.26 0.74 -3.65
N THR A 112 -11.53 1.58 -2.65
CA THR A 112 -12.75 2.39 -2.61
C THR A 112 -12.46 3.79 -2.10
N VAL A 113 -13.20 4.77 -2.62
CA VAL A 113 -13.18 6.16 -2.10
C VAL A 113 -14.60 6.55 -1.76
N GLU A 114 -14.88 6.62 -0.46
CA GLU A 114 -16.20 6.87 0.11
C GLU A 114 -16.20 8.26 0.78
N ILE A 115 -17.19 9.09 0.45
CA ILE A 115 -17.49 10.33 1.14
C ILE A 115 -18.71 10.09 2.03
N LEU A 116 -18.47 10.15 3.33
CA LEU A 116 -19.45 9.87 4.37
C LEU A 116 -20.15 11.17 4.82
N PRO A 117 -21.46 11.11 5.11
CA PRO A 117 -22.26 9.89 5.25
C PRO A 117 -22.93 9.37 3.96
N TRP A 118 -22.79 10.06 2.82
CA TRP A 118 -23.61 9.75 1.63
C TRP A 118 -23.29 8.42 0.95
N ASP A 119 -22.02 8.04 0.83
CA ASP A 119 -21.65 6.80 0.13
C ASP A 119 -21.78 5.54 1.02
N ASP A 120 -21.74 5.71 2.34
CA ASP A 120 -22.02 4.65 3.32
C ASP A 120 -22.80 5.22 4.52
N PRO A 121 -24.15 5.18 4.47
CA PRO A 121 -25.01 5.76 5.50
C PRO A 121 -25.04 4.94 6.79
N SER A 122 -24.47 3.74 6.81
CA SER A 122 -24.38 2.91 8.03
C SER A 122 -23.32 3.41 9.00
N SER A 123 -22.38 4.22 8.51
CA SER A 123 -21.35 4.88 9.30
C SER A 123 -21.91 6.11 10.01
N ALA A 124 -22.28 5.95 11.28
CA ALA A 124 -22.76 7.05 12.12
C ALA A 124 -21.65 8.10 12.33
N LEU A 125 -21.86 9.31 11.81
CA LEU A 125 -21.03 10.49 12.05
C LEU A 125 -21.78 11.51 12.90
N PRO A 126 -21.08 12.28 13.77
CA PRO A 126 -21.71 13.42 14.43
C PRO A 126 -22.28 14.42 13.42
N PRO A 127 -23.37 15.14 13.76
CA PRO A 127 -23.93 16.16 12.89
C PRO A 127 -22.89 17.22 12.50
N GLY A 128 -22.88 17.63 11.23
CA GLY A 128 -21.95 18.65 10.73
C GLY A 128 -20.54 18.16 10.41
N ILE A 129 -20.28 16.85 10.48
CA ILE A 129 -19.00 16.24 10.09
C ILE A 129 -19.12 15.58 8.72
N ILE A 130 -18.13 15.81 7.87
CA ILE A 130 -17.88 15.01 6.67
C ILE A 130 -16.64 14.18 6.91
N SER A 131 -16.63 12.95 6.40
CA SER A 131 -15.41 12.14 6.39
C SER A 131 -15.15 11.57 5.00
N VAL A 132 -13.89 11.62 4.57
CA VAL A 132 -13.41 10.91 3.40
C VAL A 132 -12.69 9.66 3.87
N ARG A 133 -13.12 8.51 3.36
CA ARG A 133 -12.55 7.20 3.63
C ARG A 133 -11.99 6.62 2.35
N ILE A 134 -10.70 6.30 2.35
CA ILE A 134 -10.01 5.68 1.23
C ILE A 134 -9.57 4.29 1.67
N LYS A 135 -10.03 3.27 0.94
CA LYS A 135 -9.51 1.92 1.03
C LYS A 135 -8.56 1.68 -0.13
N TYR A 136 -7.33 1.28 0.17
CA TYR A 136 -6.33 1.03 -0.85
C TYR A 136 -5.70 -0.36 -0.63
N PRO A 137 -5.73 -1.24 -1.64
CA PRO A 137 -5.13 -2.56 -1.50
C PRO A 137 -3.60 -2.48 -1.63
N PHE A 138 -2.90 -3.27 -0.81
CA PHE A 138 -1.47 -3.47 -0.95
C PHE A 138 -1.13 -4.96 -1.01
N SER A 139 -0.07 -5.28 -1.74
CA SER A 139 0.52 -6.61 -1.84
C SER A 139 2.00 -6.48 -1.49
N PHE A 140 2.53 -7.46 -0.75
CA PHE A 140 3.92 -7.41 -0.29
C PHE A 140 4.89 -7.78 -1.38
N LEU A 141 4.57 -8.79 -2.20
CA LEU A 141 5.47 -9.35 -3.21
C LEU A 141 5.02 -9.05 -4.65
N SER A 142 3.90 -8.35 -4.85
CA SER A 142 3.42 -7.94 -6.18
C SER A 142 2.89 -6.51 -6.18
N SER A 143 2.63 -5.99 -7.38
CA SER A 143 1.82 -4.78 -7.53
C SER A 143 0.33 -5.11 -7.36
N PRO A 144 -0.48 -4.19 -6.81
CA PRO A 144 -1.94 -4.32 -6.82
C PRO A 144 -2.54 -4.21 -8.24
N ASN A 145 -1.75 -3.77 -9.23
CA ASN A 145 -2.17 -3.60 -10.63
C ASN A 145 -1.82 -4.79 -11.54
N SER A 146 -0.99 -5.74 -11.07
CA SER A 146 -0.59 -6.91 -11.85
C SER A 146 -0.42 -8.15 -10.96
N SER A 147 -1.09 -9.24 -11.32
CA SER A 147 -1.03 -10.53 -10.63
C SER A 147 0.18 -11.39 -11.02
N SER A 148 1.13 -10.86 -11.81
CA SER A 148 1.99 -11.66 -12.67
C SER A 148 3.44 -11.88 -12.21
N GLU A 149 3.88 -11.30 -11.08
CA GLU A 149 5.30 -11.44 -10.66
C GLU A 149 5.55 -12.62 -9.70
N PHE A 150 4.70 -12.84 -8.70
CA PHE A 150 4.81 -13.97 -7.74
C PHE A 150 3.46 -14.62 -7.39
N GLY A 151 2.37 -14.26 -8.08
CA GLY A 151 1.02 -14.74 -7.76
C GLY A 151 0.52 -14.34 -6.36
N ASN A 152 -0.59 -14.93 -5.94
CA ASN A 152 -1.21 -14.69 -4.62
C ASN A 152 -0.62 -15.56 -3.50
N SER A 153 0.30 -16.47 -3.83
CA SER A 153 1.00 -17.30 -2.85
C SER A 153 2.34 -17.79 -3.37
N PHE A 154 3.30 -17.96 -2.46
CA PHE A 154 4.52 -18.72 -2.70
C PHE A 154 4.45 -20.07 -1.98
N ASP A 155 4.70 -21.14 -2.71
CA ASP A 155 4.53 -22.51 -2.22
C ASP A 155 5.88 -23.15 -1.90
N VAL A 156 6.08 -23.58 -0.66
CA VAL A 156 7.25 -24.34 -0.24
C VAL A 156 6.90 -25.82 -0.12
N TYR A 157 7.58 -26.64 -0.92
CA TYR A 157 7.44 -28.09 -0.91
C TYR A 157 8.45 -28.71 0.05
N THR A 158 7.97 -29.55 0.96
CA THR A 158 8.82 -30.24 1.94
C THR A 158 9.19 -31.67 1.51
N GLY A 159 8.73 -32.14 0.34
CA GLY A 159 8.98 -33.47 -0.20
C GLY A 159 8.25 -33.72 -1.53
N SER A 160 8.53 -34.84 -2.20
CA SER A 160 7.96 -35.18 -3.52
C SER A 160 6.44 -35.40 -3.51
N ASP A 161 5.89 -35.78 -2.35
CA ASP A 161 4.49 -36.19 -2.20
C ASP A 161 3.71 -35.32 -1.19
N GLY A 162 4.31 -34.22 -0.70
CA GLY A 162 3.72 -33.34 0.30
C GLY A 162 2.91 -32.19 -0.31
N SER A 163 1.74 -31.88 0.27
CA SER A 163 1.03 -30.63 -0.03
C SER A 163 1.93 -29.43 0.29
N PRO A 164 2.02 -28.44 -0.59
CA PRO A 164 2.84 -27.27 -0.33
C PRO A 164 2.33 -26.49 0.89
N ILE A 165 3.26 -25.86 1.60
CA ILE A 165 2.95 -24.81 2.56
C ILE A 165 2.89 -23.51 1.77
N SER A 166 1.67 -23.00 1.56
CA SER A 166 1.43 -21.75 0.84
C SER A 166 1.57 -20.54 1.75
N PHE A 167 2.50 -19.65 1.43
CA PHE A 167 2.63 -18.34 2.05
C PHE A 167 1.80 -17.33 1.26
N ALA A 168 0.77 -16.78 1.90
CA ALA A 168 -0.15 -15.86 1.25
C ALA A 168 0.52 -14.52 0.92
N ASN A 169 0.47 -14.15 -0.36
CA ASN A 169 0.65 -12.78 -0.84
C ASN A 169 -0.73 -12.16 -1.07
N GLN A 170 -1.54 -12.13 0.00
CA GLN A 170 -2.90 -11.63 -0.06
C GLN A 170 -2.93 -10.12 -0.15
N LEU A 171 -3.88 -9.60 -0.94
CA LEU A 171 -4.22 -8.18 -0.90
C LEU A 171 -4.69 -7.84 0.52
N LEU A 172 -3.88 -7.04 1.20
CA LEU A 172 -4.28 -6.45 2.46
C LEU A 172 -4.85 -5.07 2.15
N THR A 173 -6.08 -4.82 2.60
CA THR A 173 -6.71 -3.51 2.40
C THR A 173 -6.26 -2.58 3.51
N GLU A 174 -5.60 -1.49 3.14
CA GLU A 174 -5.45 -0.33 3.99
C GLU A 174 -6.72 0.49 4.00
N GLN A 175 -7.06 1.07 5.15
CA GLN A 175 -8.10 2.08 5.26
C GLN A 175 -7.53 3.33 5.92
N ALA A 176 -7.63 4.47 5.23
CA ALA A 176 -7.45 5.79 5.84
C ALA A 176 -8.79 6.51 5.88
N ALA A 177 -9.03 7.25 6.95
CA ALA A 177 -10.17 8.14 7.05
C ALA A 177 -9.73 9.48 7.63
N ALA A 178 -10.19 10.57 7.04
CA ALA A 178 -10.04 11.91 7.56
C ALA A 178 -11.42 12.55 7.69
N SER A 179 -11.63 13.34 8.74
CA SER A 179 -12.91 13.98 9.02
C SER A 179 -12.72 15.46 9.27
N GLN A 180 -13.69 16.27 8.82
CA GLN A 180 -13.66 17.71 8.97
C GLN A 180 -15.07 18.26 9.21
N GLU A 181 -15.16 19.30 10.03
CA GLU A 181 -16.41 20.02 10.26
C GLU A 181 -16.78 20.87 9.03
N VAL A 182 -18.06 20.91 8.71
CA VAL A 182 -18.63 21.78 7.67
C VAL A 182 -18.94 23.13 8.31
N PHE A 183 -18.46 24.20 7.68
CA PHE A 183 -18.72 25.58 8.08
C PHE A 183 -19.94 26.16 7.36
#